data_AF-A0A162HW97-F1
#
_entry.id   AF-A0A162HW97-F1
#
_cell.length_a   1.000
_cell.length_b   1.000
_cell.length_c   1.000
_cell.angle_alpha   90.00
_cell.angle_beta   90.00
_cell.angle_gamma   90.00
#
_symmetry.space_group_name_H-M   'P 1'
#
loop_
_entity.id
_entity.type
_entity.pdbx_description
1 polymer ?
#
loop_
_entity_poly.entity_id
_entity_poly.type
_entity_poly.pdbx_seq_one_letter_code
_entity_poly.pdbx_strand_id
1 'polypeptide(L)'
;MFLRTTFVIVTCTLIAACNDDNDTSAEVEGSSEVETVISDSSCDLESVNLLDFEAWQREEGWWVGEYTFLGSDGNPNVSSSWPYRYDHYKGFIHLEVVGNSIKQRNVFLYPPKDLTECTSGEDVVGSGICGTNGNEKIFSADQSASDCNGGLAGSYEAYGMMVDTSTTLMGENSVLYQVYLPDGSIMQNQLTTLPPNDTRVRTAQGFFMDQPTYASFYREKKVTKEEFMQQLADTRADYAILEEDFCGYDSGGQPSQVTCTEHFGVEITE
;
A
#
# COMPACT_ATOMS: atom_id res chain seq x y z
N MET A 1 -64.40 27.04 42.63
CA MET A 1 -65.83 26.99 42.33
C MET A 1 -65.95 26.80 40.81
N PHE A 2 -66.22 25.56 40.37
CA PHE A 2 -67.31 25.16 39.44
C PHE A 2 -67.33 25.94 38.10
N LEU A 3 -67.41 25.36 36.89
CA LEU A 3 -68.03 24.15 36.35
C LEU A 3 -67.58 24.11 34.85
N ARG A 4 -66.99 23.03 34.29
CA ARG A 4 -67.62 22.07 33.34
C ARG A 4 -68.67 22.72 32.40
N THR A 5 -68.67 22.61 31.07
CA THR A 5 -68.92 21.40 30.22
C THR A 5 -69.01 21.93 28.77
N THR A 6 -68.17 21.55 27.80
CA THR A 6 -68.26 20.42 26.82
C THR A 6 -69.25 20.61 25.66
N PHE A 7 -68.78 20.36 24.42
CA PHE A 7 -69.29 19.43 23.37
C PHE A 7 -68.88 19.93 21.95
N VAL A 8 -68.43 19.15 20.96
CA VAL A 8 -68.03 17.73 20.84
C VAL A 8 -67.63 17.36 19.38
N ILE A 9 -66.68 16.41 19.23
CA ILE A 9 -66.50 15.27 18.26
C ILE A 9 -66.37 15.66 16.76
N VAL A 10 -65.48 15.09 15.91
CA VAL A 10 -65.22 13.65 15.68
C VAL A 10 -63.78 13.37 15.24
N THR A 11 -63.17 12.42 15.95
CA THR A 11 -62.05 11.55 15.57
C THR A 11 -62.56 10.24 14.96
N CYS A 12 -61.83 9.69 13.99
CA CYS A 12 -61.82 8.25 13.66
C CYS A 12 -60.33 7.86 13.48
N THR A 13 -59.66 7.24 14.46
CA THR A 13 -59.63 5.83 14.90
C THR A 13 -58.51 5.00 14.27
N LEU A 14 -57.56 4.63 15.14
CA LEU A 14 -56.65 3.48 15.11
C LEU A 14 -57.40 2.16 15.31
N ILE A 15 -56.89 1.04 14.77
CA ILE A 15 -56.84 -0.35 15.34
C ILE A 15 -55.64 -1.04 14.62
N ALA A 16 -54.57 -1.63 15.17
CA ALA A 16 -54.27 -2.47 16.35
C ALA A 16 -54.53 -4.00 16.20
N ALA A 17 -53.43 -4.74 15.91
CA ALA A 17 -52.93 -5.94 16.61
C ALA A 17 -53.64 -7.34 16.60
N CYS A 18 -52.78 -8.37 16.55
CA CYS A 18 -52.79 -9.72 17.17
C CYS A 18 -53.47 -10.97 16.52
N ASN A 19 -52.61 -11.96 16.24
CA ASN A 19 -52.59 -13.41 16.58
C ASN A 19 -53.88 -14.28 16.55
N ASP A 20 -53.81 -15.47 15.91
CA ASP A 20 -53.81 -16.80 16.57
C ASP A 20 -53.93 -17.98 15.56
N ASP A 21 -53.38 -19.11 15.98
CA ASP A 21 -53.23 -20.41 15.30
C ASP A 21 -54.53 -21.07 14.83
N ASN A 22 -54.46 -21.86 13.75
CA ASN A 22 -55.25 -23.09 13.62
C ASN A 22 -54.63 -24.10 12.64
N ASP A 23 -54.42 -25.32 13.15
CA ASP A 23 -54.04 -26.54 12.44
C ASP A 23 -55.02 -26.91 11.31
N THR A 24 -54.52 -27.34 10.15
CA THR A 24 -55.02 -28.57 9.48
C THR A 24 -53.99 -29.12 8.47
N SER A 25 -53.76 -30.42 8.57
CA SER A 25 -52.89 -31.27 7.76
C SER A 25 -53.30 -31.41 6.29
N ALA A 26 -52.31 -31.40 5.40
CA ALA A 26 -52.36 -32.09 4.12
C ALA A 26 -50.93 -32.52 3.73
N GLU A 27 -50.73 -33.83 3.67
CA GLU A 27 -49.53 -34.49 3.15
C GLU A 27 -49.38 -34.19 1.65
N VAL A 28 -48.19 -33.75 1.22
CA VAL A 28 -47.72 -33.92 -0.15
C VAL A 28 -46.30 -34.47 -0.10
N GLU A 29 -46.17 -35.67 -0.63
CA GLU A 29 -44.96 -36.47 -0.76
C GLU A 29 -43.94 -35.81 -1.70
N GLY A 30 -42.66 -35.88 -1.29
CA GLY A 30 -41.57 -36.34 -2.14
C GLY A 30 -41.18 -35.53 -3.38
N SER A 31 -40.20 -34.65 -3.22
CA SER A 31 -39.02 -34.67 -4.09
C SER A 31 -37.79 -34.26 -3.28
N SER A 32 -36.96 -35.23 -2.94
CA SER A 32 -35.64 -35.04 -2.36
C SER A 32 -34.73 -34.43 -3.42
N GLU A 33 -34.76 -33.11 -3.57
CA GLU A 33 -33.60 -32.39 -4.05
C GLU A 33 -32.64 -32.28 -2.87
N VAL A 34 -31.68 -33.20 -2.84
CA VAL A 34 -30.48 -33.08 -2.03
C VAL A 34 -29.79 -31.82 -2.53
N GLU A 35 -30.07 -30.70 -1.88
CA GLU A 35 -29.31 -29.47 -2.00
C GLU A 35 -27.88 -29.86 -1.65
N THR A 36 -27.11 -30.10 -2.71
CA THR A 36 -25.71 -30.48 -2.59
C THR A 36 -25.06 -29.21 -2.10
N VAL A 37 -24.80 -29.17 -0.80
CA VAL A 37 -23.92 -28.18 -0.18
C VAL A 37 -22.64 -28.28 -0.99
N ILE A 38 -22.45 -27.34 -1.92
CA ILE A 38 -21.19 -27.18 -2.64
C ILE A 38 -20.21 -26.83 -1.54
N SER A 39 -19.45 -27.83 -1.12
CA SER A 39 -18.30 -27.63 -0.25
C SER A 39 -17.45 -26.57 -0.93
N ASP A 40 -17.15 -25.48 -0.21
CA ASP A 40 -16.21 -24.44 -0.64
C ASP A 40 -15.07 -25.09 -1.40
N SER A 41 -15.06 -24.91 -2.72
CA SER A 41 -13.90 -25.25 -3.52
C SER A 41 -12.84 -24.27 -3.07
N SER A 42 -11.94 -24.71 -2.18
CA SER A 42 -10.68 -24.04 -1.92
C SER A 42 -10.07 -23.77 -3.28
N CYS A 43 -10.10 -22.51 -3.69
CA CYS A 43 -9.69 -22.14 -5.02
C CYS A 43 -8.18 -22.35 -5.14
N ASP A 44 -7.73 -22.82 -6.30
CA ASP A 44 -6.33 -23.17 -6.51
C ASP A 44 -5.50 -21.88 -6.71
N LEU A 45 -4.79 -21.46 -5.66
CA LEU A 45 -3.99 -20.22 -5.64
C LEU A 45 -2.87 -20.23 -6.69
N GLU A 46 -2.36 -21.39 -7.08
CA GLU A 46 -1.31 -21.51 -8.12
C GLU A 46 -1.88 -21.26 -9.52
N SER A 47 -3.20 -21.40 -9.68
CA SER A 47 -3.90 -21.16 -10.94
C SER A 47 -4.39 -19.71 -11.10
N VAL A 48 -4.32 -18.90 -10.04
CA VAL A 48 -4.73 -17.50 -10.08
C VAL A 48 -3.83 -16.74 -11.06
N ASN A 49 -4.43 -16.07 -12.03
CA ASN A 49 -3.74 -15.12 -12.88
C ASN A 49 -4.09 -13.71 -12.41
N LEU A 50 -3.13 -12.99 -11.82
CA LEU A 50 -3.38 -11.64 -11.32
C LEU A 50 -3.75 -10.66 -12.43
N LEU A 51 -3.29 -10.90 -13.66
CA LEU A 51 -3.69 -10.07 -14.81
C LEU A 51 -5.14 -10.28 -15.26
N ASP A 52 -5.91 -11.17 -14.63
CA ASP A 52 -7.36 -11.23 -14.82
C ASP A 52 -8.09 -10.10 -14.07
N PHE A 53 -7.41 -9.40 -13.15
CA PHE A 53 -7.96 -8.29 -12.38
C PHE A 53 -7.46 -6.93 -12.91
N GLU A 54 -8.39 -6.03 -13.24
CA GLU A 54 -8.10 -4.70 -13.80
C GLU A 54 -7.08 -3.90 -12.97
N ALA A 55 -7.19 -3.96 -11.63
CA ALA A 55 -6.27 -3.25 -10.75
C ALA A 55 -4.80 -3.70 -10.93
N TRP A 56 -4.57 -5.01 -11.10
CA TRP A 56 -3.23 -5.55 -11.29
C TRP A 56 -2.67 -5.28 -12.69
N GLN A 57 -3.50 -5.37 -13.73
CA GLN A 57 -3.12 -4.94 -15.08
C GLN A 57 -2.66 -3.47 -15.08
N ARG A 58 -3.33 -2.64 -14.28
CA ARG A 58 -3.01 -1.22 -14.19
C ARG A 58 -1.77 -0.95 -13.34
N GLU A 59 -1.57 -1.67 -12.23
CA GLU A 59 -0.38 -1.56 -11.37
C GLU A 59 0.91 -2.06 -12.04
N GLU A 60 0.83 -3.09 -12.89
CA GLU A 60 2.00 -3.70 -13.57
C GLU A 60 2.77 -2.67 -14.41
N GLY A 61 4.07 -2.50 -14.18
CA GLY A 61 4.96 -1.73 -15.04
C GLY A 61 5.92 -0.81 -14.29
N TRP A 62 6.37 0.23 -14.99
CA TRP A 62 7.38 1.18 -14.51
C TRP A 62 6.74 2.48 -14.08
N TRP A 63 7.07 2.95 -12.88
CA TRP A 63 6.46 4.12 -12.26
C TRP A 63 7.51 5.06 -11.73
N VAL A 64 7.30 6.35 -11.97
CA VAL A 64 8.14 7.43 -11.43
C VAL A 64 7.24 8.44 -10.73
N GLY A 65 7.67 8.95 -9.58
CA GLY A 65 6.86 9.90 -8.83
C GLY A 65 7.60 10.80 -7.86
N GLU A 66 6.81 11.67 -7.24
CA GLU A 66 7.19 12.58 -6.16
C GLU A 66 6.59 12.10 -4.85
N TYR A 67 7.40 12.09 -3.80
CA TYR A 67 7.10 11.47 -2.53
C TYR A 67 7.35 12.45 -1.40
N THR A 68 6.51 12.34 -0.39
CA THR A 68 6.64 13.08 0.86
C THR A 68 6.42 12.09 2.01
N PHE A 69 7.32 12.10 2.98
CA PHE A 69 7.22 11.29 4.19
C PHE A 69 7.20 12.21 5.40
N LEU A 70 6.15 12.10 6.20
CA LEU A 70 5.83 13.01 7.29
C LEU A 70 5.96 12.27 8.62
N GLY A 71 6.48 12.97 9.63
CA GLY A 71 6.42 12.52 11.02
C GLY A 71 5.01 12.57 11.60
N SER A 72 4.87 12.14 12.85
CA SER A 72 3.60 12.20 13.60
C SER A 72 3.11 13.63 13.87
N ASP A 73 4.00 14.62 13.76
CA ASP A 73 3.70 16.05 13.87
C ASP A 73 3.19 16.66 12.56
N GLY A 74 3.19 15.89 11.45
CA GLY A 74 2.78 16.33 10.13
C GLY A 74 3.83 17.12 9.35
N ASN A 75 5.03 17.34 9.91
CA ASN A 75 6.16 17.93 9.19
C ASN A 75 6.93 16.84 8.43
N PRO A 76 7.74 17.19 7.42
CA PRO A 76 8.68 16.25 6.82
C PRO A 76 9.48 15.50 7.88
N ASN A 77 9.55 14.19 7.74
CA ASN A 77 10.25 13.35 8.71
C ASN A 77 11.73 13.74 8.78
N VAL A 78 12.26 13.79 10.00
CA VAL A 78 13.69 14.00 10.25
C VAL A 78 14.24 12.71 10.84
N SER A 79 15.18 12.09 10.13
CA SER A 79 15.82 10.84 10.56
C SER A 79 17.26 11.07 11.00
N SER A 80 17.64 10.46 12.12
CA SER A 80 19.03 10.42 12.58
C SER A 80 19.87 9.35 11.90
N SER A 81 19.25 8.34 11.27
CA SER A 81 19.93 7.24 10.59
C SER A 81 19.96 7.38 9.07
N TRP A 82 19.13 8.24 8.50
CA TRP A 82 19.12 8.56 7.08
C TRP A 82 18.94 10.07 6.91
N PRO A 83 20.04 10.85 6.98
CA PRO A 83 20.01 12.30 7.19
C PRO A 83 19.72 13.08 5.89
N TYR A 84 18.85 12.55 5.04
CA TYR A 84 18.41 13.17 3.78
C TYR A 84 16.96 13.62 3.87
N ARG A 85 16.57 14.54 2.98
CA ARG A 85 15.28 15.22 3.07
C ARG A 85 14.11 14.36 2.57
N TYR A 86 13.01 14.40 3.32
CA TYR A 86 11.78 13.63 3.06
C TYR A 86 10.60 14.48 2.56
N ASP A 87 10.81 15.77 2.28
CA ASP A 87 9.76 16.69 1.85
C ASP A 87 9.38 16.50 0.37
N HIS A 88 10.39 16.39 -0.51
CA HIS A 88 10.23 16.22 -1.96
C HIS A 88 11.32 15.30 -2.52
N TYR A 89 11.17 14.00 -2.29
CA TYR A 89 12.10 12.99 -2.80
C TYR A 89 11.45 12.19 -3.93
N LYS A 90 12.28 11.58 -4.77
CA LYS A 90 11.83 10.84 -5.96
C LYS A 90 11.76 9.35 -5.68
N GLY A 91 10.83 8.67 -6.32
CA GLY A 91 10.71 7.22 -6.26
C GLY A 91 10.49 6.63 -7.63
N PHE A 92 11.10 5.46 -7.80
CA PHE A 92 11.20 4.71 -9.04
C PHE A 92 10.83 3.27 -8.72
N ILE A 93 9.69 2.82 -9.22
CA ILE A 93 9.09 1.53 -8.87
C ILE A 93 8.84 0.72 -10.12
N HIS A 94 9.41 -0.48 -10.15
CA HIS A 94 9.05 -1.52 -11.10
C HIS A 94 8.18 -2.56 -10.39
N LEU A 95 6.96 -2.77 -10.88
CA LEU A 95 6.06 -3.82 -10.39
C LEU A 95 5.82 -4.80 -11.53
N GLU A 96 6.35 -6.01 -11.39
CA GLU A 96 6.17 -7.10 -12.34
C GLU A 96 5.10 -8.06 -11.82
N VAL A 97 4.16 -8.45 -12.68
CA VAL A 97 3.16 -9.48 -12.38
C VAL A 97 3.57 -10.79 -13.06
N VAL A 98 3.71 -11.86 -12.28
CA VAL A 98 4.09 -13.19 -12.77
C VAL A 98 3.09 -14.22 -12.26
N GLY A 99 2.09 -14.53 -13.09
CA GLY A 99 1.03 -15.48 -12.75
C GLY A 99 0.26 -15.05 -11.50
N ASN A 100 0.41 -15.80 -10.42
CA ASN A 100 -0.23 -15.57 -9.13
C ASN A 100 0.59 -14.66 -8.19
N SER A 101 1.69 -14.07 -8.65
CA SER A 101 2.63 -13.33 -7.80
C SER A 101 3.01 -11.98 -8.38
N ILE A 102 3.47 -11.08 -7.50
CA ILE A 102 4.09 -9.81 -7.89
C ILE A 102 5.52 -9.73 -7.36
N LYS A 103 6.36 -9.03 -8.11
CA LYS A 103 7.69 -8.60 -7.68
C LYS A 103 7.77 -7.08 -7.79
N GLN A 104 8.01 -6.43 -6.67
CA GLN A 104 8.18 -4.99 -6.61
C GLN A 104 9.64 -4.64 -6.32
N ARG A 105 10.24 -3.81 -7.16
CA ARG A 105 11.62 -3.32 -7.01
C ARG A 105 11.62 -1.80 -7.07
N ASN A 106 11.98 -1.19 -5.95
CA ASN A 106 11.92 0.25 -5.75
C ASN A 106 13.32 0.79 -5.55
N VAL A 107 13.56 2.01 -6.03
CA VAL A 107 14.64 2.88 -5.55
C VAL A 107 14.05 4.26 -5.24
N PHE A 108 14.42 4.80 -4.08
CA PHE A 108 14.01 6.12 -3.62
C PHE A 108 15.24 7.01 -3.54
N LEU A 109 15.22 8.13 -4.26
CA LEU A 109 16.33 9.07 -4.37
C LEU A 109 16.00 10.29 -3.55
N TYR A 110 16.92 10.67 -2.68
CA TYR A 110 16.77 11.77 -1.75
C TYR A 110 17.73 12.90 -2.13
N PRO A 111 17.26 14.16 -2.16
CA PRO A 111 18.14 15.28 -2.41
C PRO A 111 19.10 15.48 -1.23
N PRO A 112 20.19 16.25 -1.44
CA PRO A 112 21.14 16.58 -0.37
C PRO A 112 20.45 17.15 0.87
N LYS A 113 21.03 16.86 2.05
CA LYS A 113 20.66 17.51 3.32
C LYS A 113 20.76 19.03 3.19
N ASP A 114 19.98 19.79 3.96
CA ASP A 114 20.16 21.24 4.02
C ASP A 114 21.54 21.56 4.61
N LEU A 115 22.29 22.46 3.95
CA LEU A 115 23.63 22.85 4.38
C LEU A 115 23.63 23.44 5.81
N THR A 116 22.55 24.08 6.23
CA THR A 116 22.40 24.66 7.56
C THR A 116 22.26 23.60 8.67
N GLU A 117 21.93 22.36 8.30
CA GLU A 117 21.82 21.21 9.20
C GLU A 117 23.09 20.34 9.20
N CYS A 118 24.10 20.69 8.40
CA CYS A 118 25.38 19.99 8.35
C CYS A 118 26.28 20.42 9.51
N THR A 119 26.63 19.48 10.39
CA THR A 119 27.63 19.71 11.44
C THR A 119 29.06 19.56 10.93
N SER A 120 29.24 18.73 9.90
CA SER A 120 30.50 18.53 9.17
C SER A 120 30.19 18.04 7.75
N GLY A 121 31.22 17.94 6.90
CA GLY A 121 31.05 17.36 5.55
C GLY A 121 30.70 15.87 5.58
N GLU A 122 31.04 15.15 6.66
CA GLU A 122 30.83 13.71 6.83
C GLU A 122 29.44 13.38 7.44
N ASP A 123 28.59 14.39 7.65
CA ASP A 123 27.25 14.25 8.23
C ASP A 123 26.23 13.71 7.21
N VAL A 124 26.56 12.55 6.63
CA VAL A 124 25.81 11.84 5.59
C VAL A 124 25.92 10.32 5.80
N VAL A 125 25.02 9.58 5.14
CA VAL A 125 25.22 8.15 4.89
C VAL A 125 25.61 8.02 3.43
N GLY A 126 26.70 7.30 3.11
CA GLY A 126 27.27 7.30 1.76
C GLY A 126 28.68 7.84 1.73
N SER A 127 29.21 7.94 0.52
CA SER A 127 30.54 8.50 0.26
C SER A 127 30.50 10.00 -0.09
N GLY A 128 29.30 10.58 -0.13
CA GLY A 128 29.06 11.98 -0.44
C GLY A 128 29.51 12.99 0.62
N ILE A 129 29.20 14.26 0.35
CA ILE A 129 29.46 15.40 1.24
C ILE A 129 28.12 16.05 1.61
N CYS A 130 27.94 16.31 2.90
CA CYS A 130 26.76 16.98 3.42
C CYS A 130 26.47 18.32 2.72
N GLY A 131 25.21 18.56 2.36
CA GLY A 131 24.80 19.77 1.65
C GLY A 131 25.11 19.78 0.16
N THR A 132 25.83 18.77 -0.34
CA THR A 132 26.25 18.68 -1.75
C THR A 132 25.66 17.46 -2.44
N ASN A 133 25.79 16.28 -1.83
CA ASN A 133 25.36 15.02 -2.42
C ASN A 133 24.10 14.51 -1.71
N GLY A 134 23.15 14.05 -2.51
CA GLY A 134 22.04 13.22 -2.06
C GLY A 134 22.46 11.75 -1.95
N ASN A 135 21.50 10.87 -1.70
CA ASN A 135 21.70 9.43 -1.76
C ASN A 135 20.37 8.70 -2.06
N GLU A 136 20.40 7.39 -2.22
CA GLU A 136 19.25 6.55 -2.53
C GLU A 136 19.14 5.31 -1.64
N LYS A 137 17.92 4.78 -1.52
CA LYS A 137 17.63 3.50 -0.87
C LYS A 137 16.85 2.60 -1.79
N ILE A 138 17.19 1.32 -1.78
CA ILE A 138 16.41 0.29 -2.46
C ILE A 138 15.43 -0.40 -1.50
N PHE A 139 14.32 -0.87 -2.06
CA PHE A 139 13.34 -1.68 -1.35
C PHE A 139 12.77 -2.72 -2.31
N SER A 140 12.60 -3.95 -1.81
CA SER A 140 11.99 -5.05 -2.55
C SER A 140 10.83 -5.63 -1.76
N ALA A 141 9.75 -6.00 -2.45
CA ALA A 141 8.67 -6.77 -1.88
C ALA A 141 8.16 -7.77 -2.90
N ASP A 142 8.05 -9.02 -2.47
CA ASP A 142 7.46 -10.11 -3.26
C ASP A 142 6.22 -10.60 -2.49
N GLN A 143 5.10 -10.73 -3.18
CA GLN A 143 3.87 -11.26 -2.62
C GLN A 143 3.23 -12.22 -3.63
N SER A 144 2.51 -13.21 -3.11
CA SER A 144 1.77 -14.19 -3.91
C SER A 144 0.30 -14.22 -3.50
N ALA A 145 -0.54 -14.78 -4.37
CA ALA A 145 -1.97 -14.93 -4.14
C ALA A 145 -2.26 -15.55 -2.78
N SER A 146 -3.09 -14.87 -1.99
CA SER A 146 -3.61 -15.34 -0.70
C SER A 146 -5.09 -15.72 -0.79
N ASP A 147 -5.75 -15.28 -1.85
CA ASP A 147 -7.12 -15.66 -2.23
C ASP A 147 -7.26 -15.67 -3.77
N CYS A 148 -8.45 -16.03 -4.26
CA CYS A 148 -8.74 -16.05 -5.71
C CYS A 148 -9.51 -14.83 -6.21
N ASN A 149 -9.57 -13.78 -5.39
CA ASN A 149 -10.15 -12.49 -5.74
C ASN A 149 -9.05 -11.45 -5.98
N GLY A 150 -7.80 -11.90 -6.18
CA GLY A 150 -6.65 -11.06 -6.45
C GLY A 150 -5.97 -10.51 -5.20
N GLY A 151 -6.32 -11.00 -4.00
CA GLY A 151 -5.63 -10.69 -2.77
C GLY A 151 -4.24 -11.34 -2.72
N LEU A 152 -3.28 -10.64 -2.11
CA LEU A 152 -1.88 -11.09 -1.97
C LEU A 152 -1.43 -11.09 -0.52
N ALA A 153 -0.44 -11.91 -0.21
CA ALA A 153 0.30 -11.88 1.04
C ALA A 153 1.79 -12.21 0.80
N GLY A 154 2.64 -11.79 1.73
CA GLY A 154 4.07 -12.05 1.69
C GLY A 154 4.75 -11.44 2.92
N SER A 155 5.01 -12.28 3.93
CA SER A 155 5.65 -11.82 5.16
C SER A 155 7.11 -11.43 4.90
N TYR A 156 7.62 -10.44 5.63
CA TYR A 156 9.00 -9.99 5.51
C TYR A 156 9.59 -9.62 6.88
N GLU A 157 10.90 -9.50 6.96
CA GLU A 157 11.58 -9.11 8.20
C GLU A 157 11.62 -7.58 8.34
N ALA A 158 11.10 -7.07 9.45
CA ALA A 158 11.15 -5.66 9.84
C ALA A 158 11.55 -5.55 11.31
N TYR A 159 12.55 -4.73 11.62
CA TYR A 159 13.03 -4.50 13.00
C TYR A 159 13.40 -5.79 13.76
N GLY A 160 13.95 -6.79 13.06
CA GLY A 160 14.30 -8.09 13.65
C GLY A 160 13.10 -8.99 13.96
N MET A 161 11.93 -8.68 13.40
CA MET A 161 10.69 -9.44 13.56
C MET A 161 10.12 -9.78 12.18
N MET A 162 9.51 -10.96 12.05
CA MET A 162 8.69 -11.26 10.87
C MET A 162 7.34 -10.58 11.01
N VAL A 163 6.98 -9.76 10.03
CA VAL A 163 5.68 -9.09 9.95
C VAL A 163 4.87 -9.66 8.79
N ASP A 164 3.56 -9.74 8.97
CA ASP A 164 2.65 -10.27 7.97
C ASP A 164 2.08 -9.14 7.12
N THR A 165 1.84 -9.42 5.84
CA THR A 165 1.26 -8.45 4.91
C THR A 165 -0.04 -8.99 4.33
N SER A 166 -0.97 -8.07 4.06
CA SER A 166 -2.19 -8.36 3.33
C SER A 166 -2.42 -7.28 2.28
N THR A 167 -2.65 -7.69 1.04
CA THR A 167 -3.01 -6.80 -0.06
C THR A 167 -4.37 -7.21 -0.60
N THR A 168 -5.29 -6.26 -0.74
CA THR A 168 -6.66 -6.53 -1.18
C THR A 168 -7.10 -5.54 -2.24
N LEU A 169 -7.83 -6.01 -3.24
CA LEU A 169 -8.46 -5.17 -4.25
C LEU A 169 -9.73 -4.52 -3.68
N MET A 170 -9.76 -3.19 -3.67
CA MET A 170 -10.89 -2.39 -3.21
C MET A 170 -11.69 -1.89 -4.43
N GLY A 171 -12.23 -2.84 -5.19
CA GLY A 171 -12.77 -2.61 -6.53
C GLY A 171 -11.66 -2.48 -7.59
N GLU A 172 -12.01 -1.95 -8.77
CA GLU A 172 -11.10 -1.90 -9.93
C GLU A 172 -10.06 -0.76 -9.88
N ASN A 173 -10.27 0.21 -8.99
CA ASN A 173 -9.49 1.46 -8.98
C ASN A 173 -8.63 1.64 -7.73
N SER A 174 -8.62 0.67 -6.81
CA SER A 174 -7.94 0.84 -5.54
C SER A 174 -7.35 -0.48 -5.04
N VAL A 175 -6.17 -0.38 -4.44
CA VAL A 175 -5.46 -1.50 -3.80
C VAL A 175 -5.13 -1.08 -2.37
N LEU A 176 -5.51 -1.90 -1.40
CA LEU A 176 -5.20 -1.69 0.02
C LEU A 176 -4.10 -2.66 0.43
N TYR A 177 -2.95 -2.14 0.85
CA TYR A 177 -1.86 -2.90 1.45
C TYR A 177 -1.82 -2.63 2.95
N GLN A 178 -1.65 -3.66 3.76
CA GLN A 178 -1.57 -3.58 5.21
C GLN A 178 -0.44 -4.46 5.74
N VAL A 179 0.18 -4.02 6.83
CA VAL A 179 1.23 -4.76 7.54
C VAL A 179 0.83 -4.91 8.99
N TYR A 180 1.02 -6.12 9.53
CA TYR A 180 0.64 -6.50 10.88
C TYR A 180 1.85 -7.00 11.66
N LEU A 181 1.91 -6.60 12.93
CA LEU A 181 2.85 -7.18 13.90
C LEU A 181 2.45 -8.62 14.24
N PRO A 182 3.37 -9.44 14.81
CA PRO A 182 3.07 -10.81 15.22
C PRO A 182 1.90 -10.97 16.20
N ASP A 183 1.56 -9.91 16.95
CA ASP A 183 0.43 -9.89 17.87
C ASP A 183 -0.92 -9.56 17.19
N GLY A 184 -0.90 -9.34 15.87
CA GLY A 184 -2.06 -8.99 15.05
C GLY A 184 -2.39 -7.50 15.02
N SER A 185 -1.66 -6.65 15.75
CA SER A 185 -1.84 -5.20 15.67
C SER A 185 -1.38 -4.65 14.32
N ILE A 186 -2.05 -3.59 13.85
CA ILE A 186 -1.68 -2.93 12.60
C ILE A 186 -0.40 -2.12 12.79
N MET A 187 0.59 -2.33 11.92
CA MET A 187 1.83 -1.57 11.88
C MET A 187 1.79 -0.49 10.80
N GLN A 188 1.15 -0.79 9.66
CA GLN A 188 1.08 0.12 8.53
C GLN A 188 -0.15 -0.20 7.68
N ASN A 189 -0.72 0.83 7.06
CA ASN A 189 -1.59 0.68 5.89
C ASN A 189 -1.09 1.57 4.75
N GLN A 190 -1.45 1.21 3.52
CA GLN A 190 -1.27 2.01 2.33
C GLN A 190 -2.45 1.80 1.40
N LEU A 191 -3.13 2.89 1.03
CA LEU A 191 -4.11 2.87 -0.04
C LEU A 191 -3.45 3.37 -1.32
N THR A 192 -3.43 2.54 -2.35
CA THR A 192 -3.20 2.98 -3.73
C THR A 192 -4.54 3.26 -4.38
N THR A 193 -4.66 4.43 -4.99
CA THR A 193 -5.74 4.76 -5.92
C THR A 193 -5.14 4.85 -7.31
N LEU A 194 -5.85 4.30 -8.29
CA LEU A 194 -5.50 4.26 -9.70
C LEU A 194 -6.50 5.17 -10.45
N PRO A 195 -6.27 6.49 -10.55
CA PRO A 195 -7.03 7.32 -11.48
C PRO A 195 -6.71 6.96 -12.94
N PRO A 196 -7.53 7.42 -13.90
CA PRO A 196 -7.20 7.31 -15.32
C PRO A 196 -5.87 7.97 -15.69
N ASN A 197 -5.46 7.79 -16.95
CA ASN A 197 -4.28 8.41 -17.56
C ASN A 197 -2.94 7.95 -16.98
N ASP A 198 -2.82 6.66 -16.65
CA ASP A 198 -1.56 6.08 -16.20
C ASP A 198 -0.96 6.83 -15.00
N THR A 199 -1.84 7.21 -14.07
CA THR A 199 -1.44 7.86 -12.81
C THR A 199 -1.85 6.98 -11.65
N ARG A 200 -1.09 7.10 -10.55
CA ARG A 200 -1.50 6.55 -9.27
C ARG A 200 -1.12 7.47 -8.13
N VAL A 201 -1.92 7.39 -7.09
CA VAL A 201 -1.73 8.13 -5.85
C VAL A 201 -1.69 7.10 -4.73
N ARG A 202 -0.69 7.19 -3.87
CA ARG A 202 -0.64 6.36 -2.67
C ARG A 202 -0.52 7.19 -1.43
N THR A 203 -1.22 6.78 -0.39
CA THR A 203 -1.08 7.33 0.95
C THR A 203 -0.85 6.21 1.92
N ALA A 204 0.21 6.28 2.72
CA ALA A 204 0.46 5.32 3.79
C ALA A 204 0.36 5.99 5.15
N GLN A 205 0.00 5.22 6.17
CA GLN A 205 0.05 5.63 7.56
C GLN A 205 0.72 4.53 8.38
N GLY A 206 1.54 4.95 9.33
CA GLY A 206 2.23 4.08 10.28
C GLY A 206 1.62 4.13 11.65
N PHE A 207 1.63 3.00 12.34
CA PHE A 207 1.11 2.86 13.69
C PHE A 207 2.13 2.12 14.56
N PHE A 208 2.25 2.56 15.81
CA PHE A 208 3.04 1.87 16.83
C PHE A 208 2.35 2.02 18.18
N MET A 209 2.14 0.91 18.88
CA MET A 209 1.36 0.87 20.13
C MET A 209 0.00 1.61 19.98
N ASP A 210 -0.71 1.33 18.88
CA ASP A 210 -1.99 1.93 18.50
C ASP A 210 -1.98 3.46 18.34
N GLN A 211 -0.79 4.08 18.20
CA GLN A 211 -0.65 5.51 17.94
C GLN A 211 -0.14 5.76 16.51
N PRO A 212 -0.66 6.79 15.80
CA PRO A 212 -0.12 7.17 14.50
C PRO A 212 1.31 7.73 14.66
N THR A 213 2.26 7.20 13.88
CA THR A 213 3.67 7.57 13.97
C THR A 213 4.19 8.32 12.75
N TYR A 214 3.59 8.10 11.59
CA TYR A 214 3.96 8.77 10.35
C TYR A 214 2.81 8.74 9.33
N ALA A 215 2.95 9.57 8.30
CA ALA A 215 2.13 9.49 7.10
C ALA A 215 2.99 9.71 5.85
N SER A 216 2.50 9.28 4.69
CA SER A 216 3.20 9.52 3.44
C SER A 216 2.23 9.79 2.29
N PHE A 217 2.70 10.50 1.27
CA PHE A 217 1.91 10.87 0.09
C PHE A 217 2.74 10.79 -1.18
N TYR A 218 2.36 9.87 -2.06
CA TYR A 218 3.07 9.53 -3.29
C TYR A 218 2.19 9.86 -4.50
N ARG A 219 2.80 10.51 -5.49
CA ARG A 219 2.15 10.93 -6.74
C ARG A 219 2.99 10.42 -7.89
N GLU A 220 2.46 9.45 -8.63
CA GLU A 220 3.24 8.70 -9.60
C GLU A 220 2.57 8.68 -10.96
N LYS A 221 3.41 8.53 -11.98
CA LYS A 221 3.03 8.33 -13.37
C LYS A 221 3.69 7.07 -13.91
N LYS A 222 2.94 6.29 -14.67
CA LYS A 222 3.46 5.16 -15.42
C LYS A 222 4.27 5.68 -16.60
N VAL A 223 5.41 5.06 -16.84
CA VAL A 223 6.33 5.43 -17.90
C VAL A 223 6.81 4.18 -18.63
N THR A 224 7.44 4.38 -19.79
CA THR A 224 8.20 3.31 -20.43
C THR A 224 9.46 2.97 -19.63
N LYS A 225 10.04 1.80 -19.88
CA LYS A 225 11.32 1.42 -19.25
C LYS A 225 12.43 2.41 -19.61
N GLU A 226 12.47 2.87 -20.86
CA GLU A 226 13.46 3.82 -21.34
C GLU A 226 13.33 5.17 -20.63
N GLU A 227 12.11 5.69 -20.48
CA GLU A 227 11.84 6.92 -19.72
C GLU A 227 12.17 6.76 -18.23
N PHE A 228 11.94 5.58 -17.65
CA PHE A 228 12.31 5.27 -16.27
C PHE A 228 13.82 5.37 -16.06
N MET A 229 14.61 4.70 -16.92
CA MET A 229 16.07 4.71 -16.82
C MET A 229 16.64 6.11 -17.01
N GLN A 230 16.11 6.85 -18.00
CA GLN A 230 16.54 8.22 -18.25
C GLN A 230 16.25 9.12 -17.05
N GLN A 231 15.02 9.07 -16.50
CA GLN A 231 14.66 9.90 -15.35
C GLN A 231 15.44 9.52 -14.08
N LEU A 232 15.78 8.23 -13.91
CA LEU A 232 16.60 7.77 -12.80
C LEU A 232 18.00 8.39 -12.88
N ALA A 233 18.65 8.30 -14.03
CA ALA A 233 19.96 8.91 -14.27
C ALA A 233 19.91 10.44 -14.13
N ASP A 234 18.91 11.11 -14.70
CA ASP A 234 18.73 12.55 -14.59
C ASP A 234 18.55 12.99 -13.13
N THR A 235 17.80 12.23 -12.34
CA THR A 235 17.58 12.54 -10.91
C THR A 235 18.84 12.30 -10.08
N ARG A 236 19.61 11.23 -10.36
CA ARG A 236 20.91 10.99 -9.72
C ARG A 236 21.86 12.13 -9.99
N ALA A 237 21.91 12.63 -11.23
CA ALA A 237 22.71 13.78 -11.60
C ALA A 237 22.23 15.07 -10.90
N ASP A 238 20.92 15.34 -10.88
CA ASP A 238 20.34 16.52 -10.21
C ASP A 238 20.61 16.53 -8.71
N TYR A 239 20.53 15.36 -8.06
CA TYR A 239 20.81 15.20 -6.63
C TYR A 239 22.29 14.98 -6.33
N ALA A 240 23.15 14.99 -7.35
CA ALA A 240 24.57 14.70 -7.24
C ALA A 240 24.86 13.41 -6.45
N ILE A 241 24.06 12.36 -6.65
CA ILE A 241 24.30 11.05 -6.04
C ILE A 241 25.54 10.44 -6.69
N LEU A 242 26.47 9.95 -5.88
CA LEU A 242 27.70 9.34 -6.37
C LEU A 242 27.42 7.93 -6.88
N GLU A 243 28.08 7.52 -7.96
CA GLU A 243 27.93 6.18 -8.56
C GLU A 243 28.19 5.05 -7.55
N GLU A 244 29.14 5.25 -6.63
CA GLU A 244 29.46 4.28 -5.58
C GLU A 244 28.34 4.07 -4.54
N ASP A 245 27.39 5.01 -4.47
CA ASP A 245 26.22 4.93 -3.61
C ASP A 245 24.99 4.34 -4.34
N PHE A 246 25.08 4.09 -5.66
CA PHE A 246 23.96 3.54 -6.44
C PHE A 246 23.56 2.15 -5.95
N CYS A 247 22.29 2.03 -5.56
CA CYS A 247 21.69 0.87 -4.92
C CYS A 247 22.47 0.35 -3.69
N GLY A 248 23.35 1.16 -3.11
CA GLY A 248 24.27 0.76 -2.05
C GLY A 248 23.60 0.54 -0.70
N TYR A 249 22.36 1.03 -0.52
CA TYR A 249 21.67 1.03 0.77
C TYR A 249 20.26 0.44 0.69
N ASP A 250 19.91 -0.40 1.66
CA ASP A 250 18.58 -0.97 1.83
C ASP A 250 17.59 0.02 2.47
N SER A 251 16.34 -0.41 2.68
CA SER A 251 15.30 0.43 3.28
C SER A 251 15.62 0.90 4.71
N GLY A 252 16.46 0.14 5.44
CA GLY A 252 16.95 0.49 6.77
C GLY A 252 18.17 1.41 6.76
N GLY A 253 18.71 1.76 5.59
CA GLY A 253 19.93 2.54 5.43
C GLY A 253 21.20 1.73 5.71
N GLN A 254 21.13 0.40 5.65
CA GLN A 254 22.31 -0.48 5.77
C GLN A 254 22.84 -0.86 4.39
N PRO A 255 24.12 -1.24 4.25
CA PRO A 255 24.68 -1.71 2.98
C PRO A 255 23.85 -2.85 2.36
N SER A 256 23.34 -2.65 1.16
CA SER A 256 22.37 -3.55 0.51
C SER A 256 22.97 -4.91 0.09
N GLN A 257 24.28 -4.95 -0.14
CA GLN A 257 25.01 -6.10 -0.69
C GLN A 257 24.55 -6.53 -2.11
N VAL A 258 23.84 -5.66 -2.83
CA VAL A 258 23.38 -5.93 -4.20
C VAL A 258 23.70 -4.76 -5.12
N THR A 259 23.93 -5.07 -6.38
CA THR A 259 24.03 -4.08 -7.46
C THR A 259 22.65 -3.64 -7.94
N CYS A 260 22.58 -2.51 -8.64
CA CYS A 260 21.31 -2.10 -9.27
C CYS A 260 20.79 -3.13 -10.27
N THR A 261 21.68 -3.74 -11.06
CA THR A 261 21.30 -4.78 -12.03
C THR A 261 20.72 -6.02 -11.34
N GLU A 262 21.29 -6.45 -10.21
CA GLU A 262 20.73 -7.55 -9.42
C GLU A 262 19.37 -7.18 -8.80
N HIS A 263 19.23 -5.96 -8.27
CA HIS A 263 17.97 -5.50 -7.68
C HIS A 263 16.84 -5.45 -8.70
N PHE A 264 17.05 -4.81 -9.85
CA PHE A 264 16.01 -4.65 -10.86
C PHE A 264 15.86 -5.84 -11.80
N GLY A 265 16.83 -6.77 -11.82
CA GLY A 265 16.85 -7.90 -12.75
C GLY A 265 17.04 -7.49 -14.21
N VAL A 266 17.44 -6.23 -14.46
CA VAL A 266 17.71 -5.66 -15.77
C VAL A 266 18.91 -4.75 -15.69
N GLU A 267 19.65 -4.62 -16.79
CA GLU A 267 20.69 -3.60 -16.91
C GLU A 267 20.08 -2.21 -16.68
N ILE A 268 20.63 -1.51 -15.68
CA ILE A 268 20.35 -0.11 -15.40
C ILE A 268 21.58 0.65 -15.85
N THR A 269 21.43 1.53 -16.83
CA THR A 269 22.51 2.45 -17.20
C THR A 269 22.76 3.38 -16.02
N GLU A 270 23.94 3.23 -15.43
CA GLU A 270 24.48 4.08 -14.35
C GLU A 270 24.75 5.50 -14.84
#